data_AF-A0A1L9C2I2-F1
#
_entry.id   AF-A0A1L9C2I2-F1
#
_cell.length_a   1.000
_cell.length_b   1.000
_cell.length_c   1.000
_cell.angle_alpha   90.00
_cell.angle_beta   90.00
_cell.angle_gamma   90.00
#
_symmetry.space_group_name_H-M   'P 1'
#
loop_
_entity.id
_entity.type
_entity.pdbx_description
1 polymer ?
#
loop_
_entity_poly.entity_id
_entity_poly.type
_entity_poly.pdbx_seq_one_letter_code
_entity_poly.pdbx_strand_id
1 'polypeptide(L)' 'MTEPEKEIEKKYSYNKQELIGFLDQFKTQIKAGKIEIGQEHVEIPDGNMDVEYGFKIENGQKEIEIEIKWKK' A
#
# COMPACT_ATOMS: atom_id res chain seq x y z
N MET A 1 22.97 -14.46 0.09
CA MET A 1 22.93 -13.19 -0.67
C MET A 1 21.70 -12.45 -0.17
N THR A 2 21.87 -11.28 0.41
CA THR A 2 20.75 -10.39 0.77
C THR A 2 20.13 -9.85 -0.52
N GLU A 3 18.80 -9.89 -0.63
CA GLU A 3 18.10 -9.27 -1.76
C GLU A 3 18.45 -7.76 -1.79
N PRO A 4 18.69 -7.18 -2.98
CA PRO A 4 18.97 -5.76 -3.09
C PRO A 4 17.74 -4.94 -2.66
N GLU A 5 17.96 -3.85 -1.93
CA GLU A 5 16.92 -2.88 -1.59
C GLU A 5 16.31 -2.34 -2.89
N LYS A 6 15.01 -2.57 -3.08
CA LYS A 6 14.25 -2.10 -4.25
C LYS A 6 13.13 -1.19 -3.75
N GLU A 7 13.30 0.11 -3.94
CA GLU A 7 12.22 1.08 -3.74
C GLU A 7 11.53 1.35 -5.07
N ILE A 8 10.19 1.30 -5.08
CA ILE A 8 9.38 1.49 -6.29
C ILE A 8 8.35 2.56 -5.99
N GLU A 9 8.52 3.74 -6.57
CA GLU A 9 7.54 4.81 -6.50
C GLU A 9 6.76 4.89 -7.82
N LYS A 10 5.45 4.62 -7.77
CA LYS A 10 4.52 4.82 -8.89
C LYS A 10 3.35 5.67 -8.44
N LYS A 11 3.02 6.71 -9.21
CA LYS A 11 1.91 7.63 -8.90
C LYS A 11 0.70 7.27 -9.75
N TYR A 12 -0.44 7.11 -9.08
CA TYR A 12 -1.74 6.91 -9.70
C TYR A 12 -2.65 8.05 -9.27
N SER A 13 -3.51 8.51 -10.18
CA SER A 13 -4.54 9.51 -9.89
C SER A 13 -5.90 8.85 -10.09
N TYR A 14 -6.70 8.83 -9.03
CA TYR A 14 -8.00 8.20 -9.00
C TYR A 14 -9.06 9.21 -8.57
N ASN A 15 -10.22 9.15 -9.20
CA ASN A 15 -11.42 9.72 -8.61
C ASN A 15 -11.92 8.87 -7.42
N LYS A 16 -12.96 9.33 -6.73
CA LYS A 16 -13.48 8.65 -5.53
C LYS A 16 -13.93 7.20 -5.78
N GLN A 17 -14.59 6.92 -6.91
CA GLN A 17 -15.09 5.57 -7.21
C GLN A 17 -13.94 4.64 -7.57
N GLU A 18 -12.97 5.12 -8.34
CA GLU A 18 -11.77 4.38 -8.69
C GLU A 18 -10.93 4.06 -7.45
N LEU A 19 -10.79 5.02 -6.51
CA LEU A 19 -10.09 4.81 -5.25
C LEU A 19 -10.76 3.72 -4.41
N ILE A 20 -12.10 3.72 -4.32
CA ILE A 20 -12.83 2.67 -3.61
C ILE A 20 -12.54 1.30 -4.23
N GLY A 21 -12.62 1.20 -5.57
CA GLY A 21 -12.31 -0.04 -6.27
C GLY A 21 -10.88 -0.53 -6.02
N PHE A 22 -9.91 0.39 -6.05
CA PHE A 22 -8.51 0.10 -5.73
C PHE A 22 -8.36 -0.46 -4.31
N LEU A 23 -8.98 0.19 -3.31
CA LEU A 23 -8.91 -0.24 -1.91
C LEU A 23 -9.63 -1.58 -1.66
N ASP A 24 -10.74 -1.86 -2.34
CA ASP A 24 -11.43 -3.14 -2.25
C ASP A 24 -10.61 -4.29 -2.86
N GLN A 25 -9.93 -4.03 -3.98
CA GLN A 25 -8.97 -4.97 -4.56
C GLN A 25 -7.79 -5.22 -3.62
N PHE A 26 -7.22 -4.15 -3.06
CA PHE A 26 -6.12 -4.22 -2.10
C PHE A 26 -6.48 -5.04 -0.86
N LYS A 27 -7.68 -4.84 -0.31
CA LYS A 27 -8.22 -5.67 0.78
C LYS A 27 -8.35 -7.13 0.41
N THR A 28 -8.78 -7.44 -0.81
CA THR A 28 -8.92 -8.82 -1.29
C THR A 28 -7.56 -9.49 -1.45
N GLN A 29 -6.58 -8.73 -1.96
CA GLN A 29 -5.18 -9.14 -2.09
C GLN A 29 -4.53 -9.45 -0.73
N ILE A 30 -4.69 -8.59 0.27
CA ILE A 30 -4.20 -8.83 1.64
C ILE A 30 -4.74 -10.16 2.19
N LYS A 31 -6.04 -10.43 2.01
CA LYS A 31 -6.66 -11.70 2.44
C LYS A 31 -6.08 -12.93 1.73
N ALA A 32 -5.58 -12.75 0.52
CA ALA A 32 -4.92 -13.81 -0.26
C ALA A 32 -3.43 -13.98 0.08
N GLY A 33 -2.88 -13.16 1.00
CA GLY A 33 -1.47 -13.20 1.39
C GLY A 33 -0.51 -12.62 0.36
N LYS A 34 -1.00 -11.86 -0.62
CA LYS A 34 -0.15 -11.24 -1.65
C LYS A 34 -0.77 -9.95 -2.18
N ILE A 35 0.07 -8.94 -2.41
CA ILE A 35 -0.31 -7.67 -3.04
C ILE A 35 0.24 -7.64 -4.46
N GLU A 36 -0.58 -7.19 -5.41
CA GLU A 36 -0.22 -7.03 -6.82
C GLU A 36 -0.64 -5.63 -7.28
N ILE A 37 0.34 -4.80 -7.64
CA ILE A 37 0.11 -3.43 -8.15
C ILE A 37 0.88 -3.26 -9.46
N GLY A 38 0.13 -3.22 -10.57
CA GLY A 38 0.71 -3.16 -11.91
C GLY A 38 1.50 -4.42 -12.24
N GLN A 39 2.83 -4.30 -12.31
CA GLN A 39 3.75 -5.43 -12.57
C GLN A 39 4.47 -5.90 -11.29
N GLU A 40 4.29 -5.19 -10.18
CA GLU A 40 4.94 -5.55 -8.91
C GLU A 40 4.05 -6.50 -8.11
N HIS A 41 4.68 -7.45 -7.44
CA HIS A 41 4.02 -8.37 -6.52
C HIS A 41 4.84 -8.49 -5.24
N VAL A 42 4.15 -8.57 -4.10
CA VAL A 42 4.77 -8.77 -2.79
C VAL A 42 3.98 -9.81 -2.01
N GLU A 43 4.66 -10.82 -1.48
CA GLU A 43 4.07 -11.79 -0.55
C GLU A 43 4.01 -11.19 0.86
N ILE A 44 2.88 -11.40 1.52
CA ILE A 44 2.66 -10.97 2.89
C ILE A 44 2.94 -12.15 3.81
N PRO A 45 3.84 -12.02 4.80
CA PRO A 45 4.10 -13.08 5.76
C PRO A 45 2.92 -13.29 6.70
N ASP A 46 2.78 -14.51 7.24
CA ASP A 46 1.76 -14.85 8.26
C ASP A 46 1.99 -14.17 9.62
N GLY A 47 3.06 -13.38 9.75
CA GLY A 47 3.46 -12.68 10.97
C GLY A 47 2.69 -11.38 11.24
N ASN A 48 3.06 -10.72 12.33
CA ASN A 48 2.50 -9.41 12.68
C ASN A 48 2.99 -8.33 11.69
N MET A 49 2.09 -7.39 11.39
CA MET A 49 2.38 -6.23 10.55
C MET A 49 2.28 -4.97 11.42
N ASP A 50 3.23 -4.06 11.24
CA ASP A 50 3.19 -2.73 11.84
C ASP A 50 2.47 -1.78 10.87
N VAL A 51 1.51 -1.00 11.38
CA VAL A 51 0.73 -0.05 10.58
C VAL A 51 0.86 1.34 11.20
N GLU A 52 1.32 2.30 10.41
CA GLU A 52 1.41 3.71 10.76
C GLU A 52 0.49 4.52 9.84
N TYR A 53 -0.14 5.58 10.37
CA TYR A 53 -0.93 6.49 9.55
C TYR A 53 -0.74 7.94 9.97
N GLY A 54 -0.84 8.83 9.00
CA GLY A 54 -0.70 10.27 9.18
C GLY A 54 -1.78 11.05 8.44
N PHE A 55 -2.17 12.19 9.01
CA PHE A 55 -3.05 13.15 8.36
C PHE A 55 -2.36 14.50 8.27
N LYS A 56 -2.43 15.13 7.10
CA LYS A 56 -1.91 16.47 6.88
C LYS A 56 -2.97 17.34 6.24
N ILE A 57 -3.17 18.54 6.79
CA ILE A 57 -4.13 19.53 6.27
C ILE A 57 -3.40 20.87 6.17
N GLU A 58 -3.02 21.27 4.96
CA GLU A 58 -2.31 22.51 4.69
C GLU A 58 -2.83 23.16 3.40
N ASN A 59 -3.01 24.48 3.41
CA ASN A 59 -3.41 25.28 2.23
C ASN A 59 -4.62 24.72 1.44
N GLY A 60 -5.59 24.12 2.13
CA GLY A 60 -6.79 23.54 1.51
C GLY A 60 -6.59 22.14 0.90
N GLN A 61 -5.36 21.62 0.88
CA GLN A 61 -5.10 20.21 0.60
C GLN A 61 -5.25 19.36 1.85
N LYS A 62 -5.74 18.14 1.65
CA LYS A 62 -5.87 17.11 2.68
C LYS A 62 -5.17 15.87 2.18
N GLU A 63 -4.23 15.37 2.97
CA GLU A 63 -3.46 14.18 2.68
C GLU A 63 -3.68 13.17 3.80
N ILE A 64 -3.83 11.90 3.40
CA ILE A 64 -3.78 10.74 4.27
C ILE A 64 -2.66 9.85 3.77
N GLU A 65 -1.80 9.43 4.68
CA GLU A 65 -0.75 8.45 4.41
C GLU A 65 -0.98 7.24 5.32
N ILE A 66 -0.85 6.04 4.75
CA ILE A 66 -0.93 4.77 5.46
C ILE A 66 0.29 3.97 5.04
N GLU A 67 1.16 3.68 6.00
CA GLU A 67 2.36 2.88 5.80
C GLU A 67 2.18 1.53 6.51
N ILE A 68 2.47 0.44 5.81
CA ILE A 68 2.38 -0.93 6.34
C ILE A 68 3.74 -1.57 6.20
N LYS A 69 4.32 -2.01 7.32
CA LYS A 69 5.64 -2.64 7.38
C LYS A 69 5.50 -4.06 7.89
N TRP A 70 6.20 -4.99 7.27
CA TRP A 70 6.34 -6.35 7.77
C TRP A 70 7.78 -6.81 7.64
N LYS A 71 8.18 -7.69 8.56
CA LYS A 71 9.48 -8.36 8.52
C LYS A 71 9.28 -9.76 7.96
N LYS A 72 10.22 -10.18 7.13
CA LYS A 72 10.33 -11.55 6.64
C LYS A 72 10.68 -12.52 7.76
#